data_AF-A0A7V3T2B6-F1
#
_entry.id   AF-A0A7V3T2B6-F1
#
_cell.length_a   1.000
_cell.length_b   1.000
_cell.length_c   1.000
_cell.angle_alpha   90.00
_cell.angle_beta   90.00
_cell.angle_gamma   90.00
#
_symmetry.space_group_name_H-M   'P 1'
#
loop_
_entity.id
_entity.type
_entity.pdbx_description
1 polymer ?
#
loop_
_entity_poly.entity_id
_entity_poly.type
_entity_poly.pdbx_seq_one_letter_code
_entity_poly.pdbx_strand_id
1 'polypeptide(L)' 'MSHAQKGNAWVTVLTHLNVIAVALLTEVSCVIVPEGIPVEEGTLKKASDEGVPVLSTGMSAYEVCCRASAMIA' A
#
# COMPACT_ATOMS: atom_id res chain seq x y z
N MET A 1 2.72 10.61 4.35
CA MET A 1 1.56 9.91 4.94
C MET A 1 0.82 10.69 6.03
N SER A 2 1.10 12.00 6.23
CA SER A 2 0.37 12.86 7.19
C SER A 2 -1.11 13.09 6.87
N HIS A 3 -1.56 12.74 5.65
CA HIS A 3 -2.94 12.91 5.19
C HIS A 3 -3.61 11.58 4.80
N ALA A 4 -2.98 10.44 5.10
CA ALA A 4 -3.66 9.15 4.90
C ALA A 4 -4.81 9.06 5.92
N GLN A 5 -6.01 8.74 5.43
CA GLN A 5 -7.21 8.61 6.24
C GLN A 5 -7.70 7.18 6.18
N LYS A 6 -8.51 6.83 7.18
CA LYS A 6 -9.21 5.56 7.23
C LYS A 6 -9.94 5.30 5.91
N GLY A 7 -9.75 4.11 5.35
CA GLY A 7 -10.38 3.71 4.09
C GLY A 7 -9.61 4.09 2.82
N ASN A 8 -8.52 4.87 2.91
CA ASN A 8 -7.72 5.18 1.73
C ASN A 8 -6.92 3.96 1.27
N ALA A 9 -6.61 3.89 -0.02
CA ALA A 9 -5.53 3.06 -0.54
C ALA A 9 -4.22 3.87 -0.51
N TRP A 10 -3.17 3.33 0.11
CA TRP A 10 -1.89 4.03 0.21
C TRP A 10 -0.87 3.47 -0.78
N VAL A 11 -0.56 4.25 -1.83
CA VAL A 11 0.49 3.94 -2.80
C VAL A 11 1.84 4.43 -2.28
N THR A 12 2.85 3.55 -2.21
CA THR A 12 4.19 3.89 -1.69
C THR A 12 5.28 2.98 -2.23
N VAL A 13 6.49 3.53 -2.42
CA VAL A 13 7.71 2.76 -2.77
C VAL A 13 8.44 2.20 -1.55
N LEU A 14 7.97 2.53 -0.33
CA LEU A 14 8.53 2.00 0.90
C LEU A 14 8.09 0.54 1.07
N THR A 15 9.03 -0.36 1.37
CA THR A 15 8.77 -1.81 1.50
C THR A 15 9.24 -2.43 2.81
N HIS A 16 9.79 -1.62 3.72
CA HIS A 16 10.22 -2.05 5.05
C HIS A 16 9.01 -2.29 5.97
N LEU A 17 9.21 -3.07 7.04
CA LEU A 17 8.22 -3.42 8.08
C LEU A 17 7.43 -2.21 8.63
N ASN A 18 8.04 -1.03 8.66
CA ASN A 18 7.42 0.21 9.15
C ASN A 18 6.17 0.61 8.36
N VAL A 19 6.08 0.17 7.10
CA VAL A 19 4.91 0.42 6.25
C VAL A 19 3.66 -0.19 6.85
N ILE A 20 3.76 -1.39 7.41
CA ILE A 20 2.62 -2.08 8.04
C ILE A 20 2.20 -1.38 9.32
N ALA A 21 3.16 -0.94 10.13
CA ALA A 21 2.87 -0.18 11.35
C ALA A 21 2.10 1.12 11.03
N VAL A 22 2.49 1.85 9.98
CA VAL A 22 1.80 3.08 9.59
C VAL A 22 0.44 2.79 8.96
N ALA A 23 0.33 1.72 8.18
CA ALA A 23 -0.95 1.31 7.60
C ALA A 23 -1.99 1.02 8.69
N LEU A 24 -1.58 0.35 9.78
CA LEU A 24 -2.42 0.12 10.95
C LEU A 24 -2.81 1.41 11.66
N LEU A 25 -1.84 2.30 11.93
CA LEU A 25 -2.08 3.58 12.62
C LEU A 25 -3.04 4.50 11.85
N THR A 26 -3.04 4.41 10.52
CA THR A 26 -3.86 5.26 9.64
C THR A 26 -5.16 4.57 9.19
N GLU A 27 -5.35 3.29 9.52
CA GLU A 27 -6.50 2.47 9.12
C GLU A 27 -6.77 2.50 7.59
N VAL A 28 -5.72 2.55 6.78
CA VAL A 28 -5.83 2.44 5.32
C VAL A 28 -6.38 1.07 4.93
N SER A 29 -7.15 1.01 3.85
CA SER A 29 -7.73 -0.24 3.36
C SER A 29 -6.70 -1.18 2.76
N CYS A 30 -5.62 -0.64 2.19
CA CYS A 30 -4.51 -1.41 1.65
C CYS A 30 -3.28 -0.54 1.42
N VAL A 31 -2.13 -1.21 1.28
CA VAL A 31 -0.88 -0.63 0.76
C VAL A 31 -0.66 -1.15 -0.66
N ILE A 32 -0.29 -0.27 -1.58
CA ILE A 32 0.04 -0.61 -2.97
C ILE A 32 1.50 -0.25 -3.25
N VAL A 33 2.29 -1.23 -3.63
CA VAL A 33 3.70 -1.09 -4.00
C VAL A 33 3.82 -1.05 -5.53
N PRO A 34 4.18 0.10 -6.11
CA PRO A 34 4.30 0.27 -7.56
C PRO A 34 5.66 -0.24 -8.08
N GLU A 35 5.86 -0.13 -9.39
CA GLU A 35 7.15 -0.32 -10.09
C GLU A 35 7.77 -1.72 -9.96
N GLY A 36 6.98 -2.71 -9.56
CA GLY A 36 7.45 -4.08 -9.38
C GLY A 36 8.49 -4.22 -8.28
N ILE A 37 8.52 -3.29 -7.32
CA ILE A 37 9.48 -3.31 -6.22
C ILE A 37 9.21 -4.56 -5.36
N PRO A 38 10.22 -5.41 -5.13
CA PRO A 38 10.05 -6.59 -4.29
C PRO A 38 9.79 -6.17 -2.83
N VAL A 39 8.81 -6.81 -2.22
CA VAL A 39 8.52 -6.66 -0.79
C VAL A 39 9.11 -7.84 -0.06
N GLU A 40 9.87 -7.57 1.00
CA GLU A 40 10.52 -8.60 1.79
C GLU A 40 9.48 -9.51 2.47
N GLU A 41 9.80 -10.80 2.55
CA GLU A 41 8.91 -11.82 3.14
C GLU A 41 8.53 -11.50 4.59
N GLY A 42 9.46 -10.90 5.35
CA GLY A 42 9.17 -10.44 6.71
C GLY A 42 8.08 -9.36 6.77
N THR A 43 8.10 -8.41 5.82
CA THR A 43 7.05 -7.38 5.70
C THR A 43 5.72 -8.00 5.30
N LEU A 44 5.71 -8.93 4.33
CA LEU A 44 4.49 -9.62 3.89
C LEU A 44 3.88 -10.48 5.01
N LYS A 45 4.72 -11.19 5.76
CA LYS A 45 4.28 -11.97 6.93
C LYS A 45 3.64 -11.06 7.98
N LYS A 46 4.30 -9.95 8.33
CA LYS A 46 3.75 -8.99 9.29
C LYS A 46 2.42 -8.39 8.79
N ALA A 47 2.32 -8.10 7.50
CA ALA A 47 1.09 -7.63 6.88
C ALA A 47 -0.05 -8.66 7.02
N SER A 48 0.25 -9.93 6.77
CA SER A 48 -0.70 -11.04 6.94
C SER A 48 -1.15 -11.20 8.40
N ASP A 49 -0.20 -11.18 9.34
CA ASP A 49 -0.47 -11.34 10.78
C ASP A 49 -1.38 -10.22 11.32
N GLU A 50 -1.21 -9.00 10.79
CA GLU A 50 -1.95 -7.80 11.21
C GLU A 50 -3.20 -7.53 10.34
N GLY A 51 -3.46 -8.35 9.32
CA GLY A 51 -4.61 -8.20 8.43
C GLY A 51 -4.55 -6.96 7.53
N VAL A 52 -3.35 -6.49 7.17
CA VAL A 52 -3.15 -5.36 6.25
C VAL A 52 -2.92 -5.88 4.83
N PRO A 53 -3.81 -5.61 3.86
CA PRO A 53 -3.60 -6.03 2.48
C PRO A 53 -2.43 -5.27 1.84
N VAL A 54 -1.50 -6.01 1.23
CA VAL A 54 -0.39 -5.46 0.43
C VAL A 54 -0.55 -5.95 -1.01
N LEU A 55 -0.64 -4.99 -1.93
CA LEU A 55 -0.75 -5.21 -3.37
C LEU A 55 0.54 -4.77 -4.04
N SER A 56 0.96 -5.46 -5.09
CA SER A 56 2.12 -5.07 -5.89
C SER A 56 1.77 -5.04 -7.37
N THR A 57 2.35 -4.10 -8.10
CA THR A 57 2.14 -3.95 -9.54
C THR A 57 3.38 -3.41 -10.22
N GLY A 58 3.57 -3.73 -11.50
CA GLY A 58 4.61 -3.14 -12.34
C GLY A 58 4.31 -1.71 -12.81
N MET A 59 3.10 -1.20 -12.56
CA MET A 59 2.72 0.18 -12.90
C MET A 59 3.44 1.19 -12.01
N SER A 60 3.73 2.37 -12.56
CA SER A 60 4.17 3.52 -11.77
C SER A 60 3.08 3.97 -10.79
N ALA A 61 3.47 4.68 -9.73
CA ALA A 61 2.51 5.26 -8.77
C ALA A 61 1.48 6.17 -9.47
N TYR A 62 1.89 6.91 -10.50
CA TYR A 62 1.01 7.76 -11.30
C TYR A 62 -0.07 6.95 -12.03
N GLU A 63 0.32 5.88 -12.72
CA GLU A 63 -0.61 5.01 -13.44
C GLU A 63 -1.61 4.33 -12.49
N VAL A 64 -1.17 3.90 -11.32
CA VAL A 64 -2.05 3.36 -10.27
C VAL A 64 -3.12 4.38 -9.89
N CYS A 65 -2.72 5.62 -9.59
CA CYS A 65 -3.65 6.67 -9.21
C CYS A 65 -4.62 7.04 -10.34
N CYS A 66 -4.15 7.16 -11.58
CA CYS A 66 -4.99 7.45 -12.73
C CYS A 66 -6.03 6.36 -13.00
N ARG A 67 -5.63 5.08 -12.94
CA ARG A 67 -6.55 3.96 -13.13
C ARG A 67 -7.56 3.84 -12.00
N ALA A 68 -7.10 4.00 -10.74
CA ALA A 68 -8.00 4.00 -9.60
C ALA A 68 -9.07 5.09 -9.75
N SER A 69 -8.66 6.31 -10.12
CA SER A 69 -9.59 7.42 -10.38
C SER A 69 -10.64 7.08 -11.44
N ALA A 70 -10.23 6.43 -12.54
CA ALA A 70 -11.13 6.02 -13.62
C ALA A 70 -12.14 4.93 -13.23
N MET A 71 -11.91 4.18 -12.15
CA MET A 71 -12.81 3.13 -11.66
C MET A 71 -13.84 3.62 -10.63
N ILE A 72 -13.61 4.79 -10.03
CA ILE A 72 -14.44 5.35 -8.95
C ILE A 72 -15.33 6.50 -9.49
N ALA A 73 -15.26 6.77 -10.80
CA ALA A 73 -16.12 7.72 -11.53
C ALA A 73 -17.34 7.01 -12.14
#